data_AF-A0A7C3GTS3-F1
#
_entry.id   AF-A0A7C3GTS3-F1
#
_cell.length_a   1.000
_cell.length_b   1.000
_cell.length_c   1.000
_cell.angle_alpha   90.00
_cell.angle_beta   90.00
_cell.angle_gamma   90.00
#
_symmetry.space_group_name_H-M   'P 1'
#
loop_
_entity.id
_entity.type
_entity.pdbx_description
1 polymer ?
#
loop_
_entity_poly.entity_id
_entity_poly.type
_entity_poly.pdbx_seq_one_letter_code
_entity_poly.pdbx_strand_id
1 'polypeptide(L)'
;MLLQIAPARNRLRVKEAPKTYEVCPHCGFRLMEVLSPSPHTYPLPVERCPICGYGRGDDGVTPGRSLTHAEKVRALQQWLALHDLDEALLQRHYHLSLEHFFAEGFWEGR
;
A
#
# COMPACT_ATOMS: atom_id res chain seq x y z
N MET A 1 17.34 -14.97 -51.20
CA MET A 1 17.28 -13.73 -50.38
C MET A 1 15.98 -13.79 -49.59
N LEU A 2 16.02 -14.20 -48.32
CA LEU A 2 14.84 -14.39 -47.46
C LEU A 2 14.74 -13.21 -46.50
N LEU A 3 13.68 -12.39 -46.63
CA LEU A 3 13.33 -11.35 -45.66
C LEU A 3 12.88 -12.01 -44.35
N GLN A 4 13.63 -11.82 -43.27
CA GLN A 4 13.21 -12.18 -41.93
C GLN A 4 12.38 -11.03 -41.34
N ILE A 5 11.07 -11.24 -41.20
CA ILE A 5 10.18 -10.33 -40.48
C ILE A 5 10.30 -10.69 -38.99
N ALA A 6 10.95 -9.83 -38.21
CA ALA A 6 10.98 -9.96 -36.76
C ALA A 6 9.58 -9.70 -36.18
N PRO A 7 9.09 -10.49 -35.20
CA PRO A 7 7.81 -10.23 -34.57
C PRO A 7 7.92 -8.96 -33.71
N ALA A 8 7.12 -7.95 -34.07
CA ALA A 8 6.93 -6.75 -33.27
C ALA A 8 6.38 -7.16 -31.88
N ARG A 9 7.24 -7.12 -30.86
CA ARG A 9 6.83 -7.27 -29.46
C ARG A 9 6.02 -6.02 -29.06
N ASN A 10 4.72 -6.08 -29.28
CA ASN A 10 3.77 -5.10 -28.74
C ASN A 10 3.63 -5.35 -27.23
N ARG A 11 4.60 -4.87 -26.45
CA ARG A 11 4.44 -4.71 -25.00
C ARG A 11 3.52 -3.52 -24.79
N LEU A 12 2.22 -3.78 -24.75
CA LEU A 12 1.28 -2.85 -24.13
C LEU A 12 1.77 -2.63 -22.70
N ARG A 13 2.50 -1.53 -22.47
CA ARG A 13 2.75 -1.02 -21.14
C ARG A 13 1.38 -0.63 -20.60
N VAL A 14 0.77 -1.52 -19.83
CA VAL A 14 -0.34 -1.14 -18.95
C VAL A 14 0.23 -0.01 -18.09
N LYS A 15 -0.19 1.23 -18.36
CA LYS A 15 0.13 2.36 -17.48
C LYS A 15 -0.56 2.04 -16.17
N GLU A 16 0.21 1.69 -15.14
CA GLU A 16 -0.31 1.54 -13.79
C GLU A 16 -1.06 2.83 -13.44
N ALA A 17 -2.28 2.67 -12.92
CA ALA A 17 -3.07 3.80 -12.46
C ALA A 17 -2.24 4.57 -11.41
N PRO A 18 -2.28 5.91 -11.41
CA PRO A 18 -1.55 6.69 -10.41
C PRO A 18 -2.01 6.26 -9.01
N LYS A 19 -1.03 5.88 -8.19
CA LYS A 19 -1.21 5.53 -6.78
C LYS A 19 -1.10 6.80 -5.95
N THR A 20 -2.08 7.03 -5.10
CA THR A 20 -2.00 8.02 -4.03
C THR A 20 -1.98 7.31 -2.67
N TYR A 21 -1.62 8.05 -1.63
CA TYR A 21 -1.51 7.51 -0.27
C TYR A 21 -2.40 8.29 0.67
N GLU A 22 -3.10 7.58 1.55
CA GLU A 22 -3.95 8.16 2.59
C GLU A 22 -3.74 7.48 3.95
N VAL A 23 -4.30 8.08 5.00
CA VAL A 23 -4.32 7.49 6.33
C VAL A 23 -5.42 6.44 6.41
N CYS A 24 -5.07 5.22 6.78
CA CYS A 24 -6.05 4.15 7.01
C CYS A 24 -6.99 4.53 8.17
N PRO A 25 -8.31 4.58 7.94
CA PRO A 25 -9.28 4.96 8.99
C PRO A 25 -9.41 3.90 10.10
N HIS A 26 -8.94 2.68 9.85
CA HIS A 26 -9.04 1.57 10.79
C HIS A 26 -7.86 1.52 11.78
N CYS A 27 -6.64 1.45 11.25
CA CYS A 27 -5.42 1.25 12.05
C CYS A 27 -4.48 2.45 12.08
N GLY A 28 -4.80 3.54 11.37
CA GLY A 28 -4.02 4.78 11.34
C GLY A 28 -2.76 4.73 10.46
N PHE A 29 -2.49 3.64 9.74
CA PHE A 29 -1.31 3.57 8.87
C PHE A 29 -1.35 4.64 7.77
N ARG A 30 -0.29 5.43 7.62
CA ARG A 30 -0.26 6.65 6.77
C ARG A 30 0.00 6.41 5.29
N LEU A 31 0.41 5.20 4.91
CA LEU A 31 0.72 4.83 3.54
C LEU A 31 -0.29 3.80 3.00
N MET A 32 -1.56 3.95 3.35
CA MET A 32 -2.64 3.15 2.74
C MET A 32 -2.70 3.49 1.26
N GLU A 33 -2.67 2.47 0.40
CA GLU A 33 -2.72 2.69 -1.04
C GLU A 33 -4.13 3.04 -1.48
N VAL A 34 -4.25 4.11 -2.26
CA VAL A 34 -5.49 4.53 -2.92
C VAL A 34 -5.23 4.51 -4.42
N LEU A 35 -5.89 3.58 -5.11
CA LEU A 35 -5.80 3.44 -6.55
C LEU A 35 -6.94 4.23 -7.19
N SER A 36 -6.57 5.03 -8.20
CA SER A 36 -7.55 5.75 -9.01
C SER A 36 -8.59 4.78 -9.58
N PRO A 37 -9.88 5.18 -9.66
CA PRO A 37 -10.92 4.29 -10.18
C PRO A 37 -10.57 3.83 -11.60
N SER A 38 -10.56 2.52 -11.79
CA SER A 38 -10.51 1.91 -13.12
C SER A 38 -11.93 1.88 -13.72
N PRO A 39 -12.09 1.60 -15.03
CA PRO A 39 -13.42 1.41 -15.62
C PRO A 39 -14.29 0.35 -14.91
N HIS A 40 -13.66 -0.60 -14.19
CA HIS A 40 -14.35 -1.64 -13.42
C HIS A 40 -14.71 -1.22 -11.99
N THR A 41 -14.02 -0.22 -11.44
CA THR A 41 -14.19 0.21 -10.04
C THR A 41 -14.85 1.58 -9.95
N TYR A 42 -15.10 2.25 -11.09
CA TYR A 42 -15.76 3.55 -11.16
C TYR A 42 -17.16 3.52 -10.52
N PRO A 43 -17.55 4.53 -9.72
CA PRO A 43 -16.82 5.77 -9.42
C PRO A 43 -15.88 5.67 -8.19
N LEU A 44 -15.76 4.51 -7.55
CA LEU A 44 -15.08 4.37 -6.28
C LEU A 44 -13.57 4.12 -6.46
N PRO A 45 -12.71 4.83 -5.72
CA PRO A 45 -11.30 4.48 -5.64
C PRO A 45 -11.15 3.14 -4.88
N VAL A 46 -10.15 2.36 -5.27
CA VAL A 46 -9.82 1.12 -4.55
C VAL A 46 -8.82 1.47 -3.46
N GLU A 47 -9.18 1.23 -2.22
CA GLU A 47 -8.36 1.46 -1.04
C GLU A 47 -7.87 0.14 -0.47
N ARG A 48 -6.59 0.04 -0.13
CA ARG A 48 -6.00 -1.15 0.50
C ARG A 48 -4.97 -0.78 1.55
N CYS A 49 -5.21 -1.23 2.78
CA CYS A 49 -4.27 -1.11 3.88
C CYS A 49 -3.46 -2.39 4.04
N PRO A 50 -2.14 -2.38 3.78
CA PRO A 50 -1.30 -3.58 3.92
C PRO A 50 -1.06 -3.98 5.38
N ILE A 51 -1.36 -3.09 6.33
CA ILE A 51 -1.11 -3.34 7.76
C ILE A 51 -2.28 -4.11 8.39
N CYS A 52 -3.50 -3.56 8.34
CA CYS A 52 -4.66 -4.18 8.99
C CYS A 52 -5.59 -4.95 8.03
N GLY A 53 -5.35 -4.90 6.72
CA GLY A 53 -6.22 -5.53 5.73
C GLY A 53 -7.53 -4.80 5.46
N TYR A 54 -7.70 -3.57 5.98
CA TYR A 54 -8.84 -2.73 5.59
C TYR A 54 -8.81 -2.50 4.08
N GLY A 55 -9.97 -2.62 3.43
CA GLY A 55 -10.10 -2.32 2.02
C GLY A 55 -11.47 -1.81 1.65
N ARG A 56 -11.52 -1.00 0.61
CA ARG A 56 -12.76 -0.52 -0.01
C ARG A 56 -12.63 -0.63 -1.52
N GLY A 57 -13.59 -1.26 -2.16
CA GLY A 57 -13.58 -1.47 -3.60
C GLY A 57 -14.97 -1.77 -4.15
N ASP A 58 -14.94 -2.33 -5.35
CA ASP A 58 -16.06 -2.81 -6.16
C ASP A 58 -16.84 -3.95 -5.50
N ASP A 59 -16.17 -4.77 -4.69
CA ASP A 59 -16.74 -5.87 -3.89
C ASP A 59 -17.27 -5.42 -2.51
N GLY A 60 -17.14 -4.13 -2.18
CA GLY A 60 -17.63 -3.52 -0.95
C GLY A 60 -16.51 -3.12 0.02
N VAL A 61 -16.80 -3.18 1.32
CA VAL A 61 -15.86 -2.80 2.38
C VAL A 61 -15.40 -4.05 3.11
N THR A 62 -14.10 -4.31 3.06
CA THR A 62 -13.44 -5.30 3.91
C THR A 62 -13.03 -4.63 5.22
N PRO A 63 -13.59 -5.04 6.37
CA PRO A 63 -13.20 -4.48 7.65
C PRO A 63 -11.73 -4.85 7.95
N GLY A 64 -11.00 -3.88 8.47
CA GLY A 64 -9.63 -4.14 8.95
C GLY A 64 -9.65 -4.98 10.22
N ARG A 65 -8.52 -5.63 10.50
CA ARG A 65 -8.27 -6.29 11.78
C ARG A 65 -7.88 -5.25 12.84
N SER A 66 -8.41 -5.40 14.05
CA SER A 66 -7.84 -4.73 15.22
C SER A 66 -6.50 -5.38 15.52
N LEU A 67 -5.44 -4.56 15.55
CA LEU A 67 -4.08 -5.02 15.79
C LEU A 67 -3.60 -4.44 17.11
N THR A 68 -3.00 -5.30 17.92
CA THR A 68 -2.18 -4.90 19.06
C THR A 68 -0.95 -4.12 18.59
N HIS A 69 -0.29 -3.43 19.51
CA HIS A 69 0.95 -2.71 19.23
C HIS A 69 2.03 -3.62 18.61
N ALA A 70 2.28 -4.79 19.21
CA ALA A 70 3.25 -5.77 18.71
C ALA A 70 2.89 -6.28 17.30
N GLU A 71 1.61 -6.47 16.99
CA GLU A 71 1.16 -6.87 15.65
C GLU A 71 1.38 -5.75 14.63
N LYS A 72 1.16 -4.48 14.99
CA LYS A 72 1.46 -3.34 14.11
C LYS A 72 2.95 -3.24 13.79
N VAL A 73 3.81 -3.40 14.79
CA VAL A 73 5.27 -3.42 14.61
C VAL A 73 5.66 -4.51 13.61
N ARG A 74 5.16 -5.74 13.83
CA ARG A 74 5.47 -6.86 12.95
C ARG A 74 4.95 -6.65 11.52
N ALA A 75 3.72 -6.17 11.36
CA ALA A 75 3.13 -5.91 10.05
C ALA A 75 3.90 -4.79 9.31
N LEU A 76 4.32 -3.75 10.03
CA LEU A 76 5.12 -2.68 9.45
C LEU A 76 6.50 -3.19 9.02
N GLN A 77 7.18 -3.98 9.84
CA GLN A 77 8.47 -4.57 9.47
C GLN A 77 8.36 -5.49 8.25
N GLN A 78 7.29 -6.27 8.15
CA GLN A 78 7.00 -7.08 6.97
C GLN A 78 6.78 -6.20 5.73
N TRP A 79 6.00 -5.13 5.87
CA TRP A 79 5.76 -4.19 4.78
C TRP A 79 7.06 -3.50 4.35
N LEU A 80 7.88 -3.01 5.27
CA LEU A 80 9.19 -2.41 4.98
C LEU A 80 10.09 -3.38 4.22
N ALA A 81 10.18 -4.63 4.67
CA ALA A 81 10.95 -5.67 4.00
C ALA A 81 10.46 -5.97 2.57
N LEU A 82 9.14 -5.96 2.33
CA LEU A 82 8.57 -6.14 0.99
C LEU A 82 8.89 -4.98 0.03
N HIS A 83 9.25 -3.81 0.58
CA HIS A 83 9.62 -2.62 -0.17
C HIS A 83 11.14 -2.36 -0.18
N ASP A 84 11.95 -3.34 0.25
CA ASP A 84 13.41 -3.22 0.37
C ASP A 84 13.85 -2.02 1.26
N LEU A 85 13.03 -1.69 2.27
CA LEU A 85 13.30 -0.64 3.23
C LEU A 85 13.81 -1.24 4.55
N ASP A 86 14.94 -0.73 5.03
CA ASP A 86 15.49 -1.06 6.35
C ASP A 86 15.05 -0.02 7.38
N GLU A 87 14.44 -0.50 8.48
CA GLU A 87 14.04 0.33 9.62
C GLU A 87 15.22 1.14 10.18
N ALA A 88 16.40 0.52 10.30
CA ALA A 88 17.59 1.19 10.82
C ALA A 88 18.10 2.28 9.87
N LEU A 89 17.88 2.12 8.57
CA LEU A 89 18.20 3.15 7.58
C LEU A 89 17.19 4.31 7.68
N LEU A 90 15.90 4.00 7.76
CA LEU A 90 14.84 5.00 7.91
C LEU A 90 15.03 5.86 9.15
N GLN A 91 15.40 5.25 10.28
CA GLN A 91 15.66 5.98 11.51
C GLN A 91 16.95 6.81 11.44
N ARG A 92 18.04 6.26 10.90
CA ARG A 92 19.34 6.97 10.87
C ARG A 92 19.38 8.11 9.86
N HIS A 93 18.77 7.94 8.69
CA HIS A 93 18.87 8.90 7.60
C HIS A 93 17.68 9.86 7.50
N TYR A 94 16.49 9.38 7.84
CA TYR A 94 15.25 10.16 7.72
C TYR A 94 14.62 10.49 9.07
N HIS A 95 15.21 10.02 10.18
CA HIS A 95 14.68 10.19 11.53
C HIS A 95 13.25 9.67 11.71
N LEU A 96 12.84 8.71 10.87
CA LEU A 96 11.53 8.10 10.93
C LEU A 96 11.58 6.88 11.87
N SER A 97 10.85 6.96 12.97
CA SER A 97 10.54 5.80 13.83
C SER A 97 9.25 5.13 13.38
N LEU A 98 8.98 3.92 13.90
CA LEU A 98 7.74 3.17 13.62
C LEU A 98 6.47 4.00 13.85
N GLU A 99 6.46 4.89 14.85
CA GLU A 99 5.31 5.74 15.20
C GLU A 99 4.95 6.72 14.08
N HIS A 100 5.95 7.15 13.29
CA HIS A 100 5.74 8.09 12.18
C HIS A 100 4.96 7.47 11.03
N PHE A 101 4.87 6.14 10.97
CA PHE A 101 4.07 5.43 9.98
C PHE A 101 2.59 5.37 10.34
N PHE A 102 2.22 5.79 11.56
CA PHE A 102 0.86 5.77 12.05
C PHE A 102 0.37 7.18 12.44
N ALA A 103 -0.93 7.41 12.31
CA ALA A 103 -1.58 8.61 12.80
C ALA A 103 -1.60 8.62 14.34
N GLU A 104 -1.56 9.82 14.91
CA GLU A 104 -1.64 9.99 16.37
C GLU A 104 -2.93 9.38 16.92
N GLY A 105 -2.85 8.78 18.11
CA GLY A 105 -3.98 8.09 18.75
C GLY A 105 -4.33 6.71 18.17
N PHE A 106 -3.74 6.32 17.04
CA PHE A 106 -3.90 4.96 16.49
C PHE A 106 -2.74 4.03 16.87
N TRP A 107 -1.64 4.56 17.38
CA TRP A 107 -0.45 3.77 17.70
C TRP A 107 -0.63 2.88 18.94
N GLU A 108 -1.24 3.41 20.00
CA GLU A 108 -1.22 2.82 21.36
C GLU A 108 -2.11 1.57 21.54
N GLY A 109 -2.87 1.18 20.52
CA GLY A 109 -3.81 0.06 20.60
C GLY A 109 -5.16 0.52 21.16
N ARG A 110 -6.23 0.21 20.41
CA ARG A 110 -7.61 0.33 20.90
C ARG A 110 -8.08 -1.05 21.35
#